data_AF-A0A919ZD95-F1
#
_entry.id   AF-A0A919ZD95-F1
#
_cell.length_a   1.000
_cell.length_b   1.000
_cell.length_c   1.000
_cell.angle_alpha   90.00
_cell.angle_beta   90.00
_cell.angle_gamma   90.00
#
_symmetry.space_group_name_H-M   'P 1'
#
loop_
_entity.id
_entity.type
_entity.pdbx_description
1 polymer ?
#
loop_
_entity_poly.entity_id
_entity_poly.type
_entity_poly.pdbx_seq_one_letter_code
_entity_poly.pdbx_strand_id
1 'polypeptide(L)'
;MSDLFKKAVSLGLGLTLVSKEKVESVVGDLVKRGELAPSESKALIDKLMERGNEEQTSFKKMIEGQVEKVLIDLGVPTKTDVNRLNMRIEELEQKLSALEASQPAKQPETPILTSTPEIEQPPKGNEIE
;
A
#
# COMPACT_ATOMS: atom_id res chain seq x y z
N MET A 1 22.73 18.60 13.23
CA MET A 1 21.97 17.79 12.24
C MET A 1 20.48 18.16 12.22
N SER A 2 19.79 18.21 13.37
CA SER A 2 18.35 18.53 13.47
C SER A 2 17.97 19.93 12.94
N ASP A 3 18.81 20.95 13.13
CA ASP A 3 18.53 22.31 12.63
C ASP A 3 18.56 22.42 11.11
N LEU A 4 19.37 21.60 10.43
CA LEU A 4 19.44 21.59 8.98
C LEU A 4 18.19 20.96 8.38
N PHE A 5 17.68 19.89 9.01
CA PHE A 5 16.39 19.27 8.65
C PHE A 5 15.23 20.23 8.90
N LYS A 6 15.19 20.89 10.07
CA LYS A 6 14.16 21.90 10.37
C LYS A 6 14.20 23.05 9.37
N LYS A 7 15.38 23.60 9.08
CA LYS A 7 15.55 24.64 8.04
C LYS A 7 15.14 24.15 6.66
N ALA A 8 15.48 22.91 6.28
CA ALA A 8 15.07 22.33 5.01
C ALA A 8 13.56 22.16 4.92
N VAL A 9 12.89 21.74 6.00
CA VAL A 9 11.42 21.65 6.07
C VAL A 9 10.79 23.04 6.05
N SER A 10 11.29 24.02 6.80
CA SER A 10 10.78 25.39 6.80
C SER A 10 10.96 26.09 5.44
N LEU A 11 12.10 25.88 4.78
CA LEU A 11 12.36 26.36 3.42
C LEU A 11 11.50 25.61 2.40
N GLY A 12 11.35 24.30 2.56
CA GLY A 12 10.49 23.46 1.72
C GLY A 12 9.03 23.91 1.78
N LEU A 13 8.49 24.13 2.98
CA LEU A 13 7.12 24.63 3.19
C LEU A 13 6.92 26.05 2.61
N GLY A 14 7.98 26.87 2.59
CA GLY A 14 7.95 28.20 1.98
C GLY A 14 8.01 28.19 0.44
N LEU A 15 8.71 27.22 -0.15
CA LEU A 15 8.83 27.07 -1.62
C LEU A 15 7.65 26.32 -2.24
N THR A 16 6.98 25.45 -1.50
CA THR A 16 5.82 24.69 -2.03
C THR A 16 4.58 25.56 -2.21
N LEU A 17 4.52 26.75 -1.59
CA LEU A 17 3.36 27.64 -1.62
C LEU A 17 3.47 28.74 -2.70
N VAL A 18 4.13 28.46 -3.83
CA VAL A 18 4.05 29.35 -5.00
C VAL A 18 2.68 29.15 -5.65
N SER A 19 1.68 29.87 -5.14
CA SER A 19 0.35 29.93 -5.73
C SER A 19 0.29 30.94 -6.87
N LYS A 20 -0.77 30.85 -7.68
CA LYS A 20 -1.04 31.83 -8.74
C LYS A 20 -1.06 33.26 -8.18
N GLU A 21 -1.66 33.49 -7.01
CA GLU A 21 -1.70 34.81 -6.38
C GLU A 21 -0.29 35.34 -6.08
N LYS A 22 0.64 34.47 -5.68
CA LYS A 22 2.01 34.87 -5.39
C LYS A 22 2.74 35.30 -6.65
N VAL A 23 2.55 34.57 -7.75
CA VAL A 23 3.12 34.92 -9.07
C VAL A 23 2.53 36.23 -9.56
N GLU A 24 1.21 36.39 -9.49
CA GLU A 24 0.50 37.63 -9.86
C GLU A 24 1.00 38.83 -9.05
N SER A 25 1.23 38.67 -7.74
CA SER A 25 1.77 39.73 -6.89
C SER A 25 3.18 40.15 -7.30
N VAL A 26 4.08 39.19 -7.55
CA VAL A 26 5.47 39.49 -7.94
C VAL A 26 5.50 40.17 -9.30
N VAL A 27 4.78 39.64 -10.29
CA VAL A 27 4.69 40.24 -11.62
C VAL A 27 4.03 41.63 -11.55
N GLY A 28 3.00 41.79 -10.72
CA GLY A 28 2.35 43.08 -10.49
C GLY A 28 3.30 44.13 -9.89
N ASP A 29 4.21 43.72 -9.01
CA ASP A 29 5.23 44.63 -8.46
C ASP A 29 6.28 45.03 -9.49
N LEU A 30 6.63 44.15 -10.44
CA LEU A 30 7.47 44.49 -11.59
C LEU A 30 6.80 45.54 -12.48
N VAL A 31 5.48 45.42 -12.70
CA VAL A 31 4.72 46.42 -13.45
C VAL A 31 4.69 47.77 -12.73
N LYS A 32 4.45 47.77 -11.41
CA LYS A 32 4.46 49.02 -10.60
C LYS A 32 5.82 49.71 -10.61
N ARG A 33 6.90 48.94 -10.67
CA ARG A 33 8.27 49.45 -10.79
C ARG A 33 8.61 49.97 -12.18
N GLY A 34 7.73 49.76 -13.17
CA GLY A 34 7.98 50.13 -14.56
C GLY A 34 8.95 49.19 -15.29
N GLU A 35 9.34 48.07 -14.66
CA GLU A 35 10.22 47.05 -15.24
C GLU A 35 9.48 46.15 -16.22
N LEU A 36 8.15 46.15 -16.18
CA LEU A 36 7.31 45.36 -17.08
C LEU A 36 6.09 46.15 -17.55
N ALA A 37 5.77 46.05 -18.84
CA ALA A 37 4.57 46.68 -19.38
C ALA A 37 3.30 45.98 -18.84
N PRO A 38 2.24 46.72 -18.48
CA PRO A 38 0.98 46.12 -18.04
C PRO A 38 0.39 45.13 -19.05
N SER A 39 0.58 45.39 -20.35
CA SER A 39 0.14 44.51 -21.45
C SER A 39 0.87 43.16 -21.48
N GLU A 40 2.10 43.09 -20.97
CA GLU A 40 2.93 41.88 -20.99
C GLU A 40 2.82 41.06 -19.71
N SER A 41 2.29 41.65 -18.63
CA SER A 41 2.14 41.02 -17.31
C SER A 41 1.38 39.69 -17.35
N LYS A 42 0.22 39.66 -18.03
CA LYS A 42 -0.61 38.45 -18.15
C LYS A 42 0.11 37.33 -18.89
N ALA A 43 0.76 37.65 -20.01
CA ALA A 43 1.50 36.68 -20.81
C ALA A 43 2.66 36.06 -20.02
N LEU A 44 3.33 36.84 -19.17
CA LEU A 44 4.37 36.36 -18.27
C LEU A 44 3.83 35.45 -17.17
N ILE A 45 2.70 35.81 -16.55
CA ILE A 45 2.04 34.97 -15.54
C ILE A 45 1.67 33.62 -16.16
N ASP A 46 1.01 33.62 -17.32
CA ASP A 46 0.57 32.41 -17.99
C ASP A 46 1.77 31.51 -18.36
N LYS A 47 2.83 32.10 -18.91
CA LYS A 47 4.06 31.37 -19.25
C LYS A 47 4.77 30.78 -18.03
N LEU A 48 4.79 31.50 -16.91
CA LEU A 48 5.36 31.02 -15.65
C LEU A 48 4.55 29.86 -15.07
N MET A 49 3.22 29.94 -15.14
CA MET A 49 2.31 28.90 -14.66
C MET A 49 2.41 27.63 -15.52
N GLU A 50 2.39 27.78 -16.85
CA GLU A 50 2.50 26.66 -17.79
C GLU A 50 3.83 25.92 -17.61
N ARG A 51 4.94 26.66 -17.64
CA ARG A 51 6.27 26.08 -17.42
C ARG A 51 6.42 25.48 -16.02
N GLY A 52 5.88 26.14 -15.01
CA GLY A 52 5.88 25.63 -13.64
C GLY A 52 5.17 24.29 -13.51
N ASN A 53 4.04 24.12 -14.20
CA ASN A 53 3.26 22.89 -14.18
C ASN A 53 3.97 21.72 -14.90
N GLU A 54 4.61 21.99 -16.05
CA GLU A 54 5.42 21.00 -16.76
C GLU A 54 6.63 20.53 -15.94
N GLU A 55 7.37 21.48 -15.34
CA GLU A 55 8.51 21.20 -14.48
C GLU A 55 8.07 20.45 -13.21
N GLN A 56 6.97 20.86 -12.58
CA GLN A 56 6.41 20.18 -11.41
C GLN A 56 6.05 18.73 -11.73
N THR A 57 5.45 18.46 -12.89
CA THR A 57 5.09 17.10 -13.31
C THR A 57 6.33 16.24 -13.50
N SER A 58 7.36 16.77 -14.16
CA SER A 58 8.62 16.07 -14.41
C SER A 58 9.37 15.80 -13.09
N PHE A 59 9.41 16.80 -12.21
CA PHE A 59 10.00 16.68 -10.88
C PHE A 59 9.27 15.66 -10.01
N LYS A 60 7.93 15.65 -10.02
CA LYS A 60 7.11 14.66 -9.33
C LYS A 60 7.44 13.24 -9.79
N LYS A 61 7.51 13.00 -11.11
CA LYS A 61 7.90 11.69 -11.67
C LYS A 61 9.31 11.26 -11.25
N MET A 62 10.27 12.20 -11.23
CA MET A 62 11.63 11.92 -10.79
C MET A 62 11.66 11.51 -9.32
N ILE A 63 10.96 12.24 -8.44
CA ILE A 63 10.85 11.90 -7.02
C ILE A 63 10.16 10.55 -6.85
N GLU A 64 9.02 10.33 -7.50
CA GLU A 64 8.27 9.08 -7.41
C GLU A 64 9.15 7.88 -7.79
N GLY A 65 9.88 7.96 -8.90
CA GLY A 65 10.79 6.90 -9.32
C GLY A 65 11.99 6.70 -8.37
N GLN A 66 12.51 7.78 -7.77
CA GLN A 66 13.60 7.66 -6.79
C GLN A 66 13.11 7.02 -5.49
N VAL A 67 11.92 7.42 -5.01
CA VAL A 67 11.29 6.84 -3.83
C VAL A 67 10.94 5.37 -4.07
N GLU A 68 10.39 5.04 -5.24
CA GLU A 68 10.07 3.66 -5.61
C GLU A 68 11.32 2.77 -5.58
N LYS A 69 12.45 3.22 -6.16
CA LYS A 69 13.72 2.48 -6.07
C LYS A 69 14.17 2.25 -4.63
N VAL A 70 14.13 3.29 -3.80
CA VAL A 70 14.54 3.16 -2.39
C VAL A 70 13.62 2.21 -1.63
N LEU A 71 12.30 2.24 -1.90
CA LEU A 71 11.35 1.31 -1.28
C LEU A 71 11.60 -0.13 -1.71
N ILE A 72 11.91 -0.36 -2.99
CA ILE A 72 12.30 -1.68 -3.51
C ILE A 72 13.59 -2.17 -2.83
N ASP A 73 14.61 -1.32 -2.73
CA ASP A 73 15.89 -1.66 -2.10
C ASP A 73 15.75 -1.98 -0.60
N LEU A 74 14.80 -1.32 0.08
CA LEU A 74 14.44 -1.58 1.48
C LEU A 74 13.50 -2.78 1.65
N GLY A 75 13.09 -3.44 0.56
CA GLY A 75 12.18 -4.59 0.59
C GLY A 75 10.74 -4.24 0.99
N VAL A 76 10.33 -2.98 0.83
CA VAL A 76 8.96 -2.55 1.10
C VAL A 76 8.08 -2.96 -0.09
N PRO A 77 7.14 -3.90 0.07
CA PRO A 77 6.28 -4.34 -1.03
C PRO A 77 5.35 -3.21 -1.47
N THR A 78 5.19 -3.06 -2.79
CA THR A 78 4.24 -2.10 -3.33
C THR A 78 2.80 -2.59 -3.11
N LYS A 79 1.83 -1.67 -3.18
CA LYS A 79 0.41 -2.04 -3.13
C LYS A 79 0.04 -3.05 -4.23
N THR A 80 0.68 -2.95 -5.39
CA THR A 80 0.51 -3.88 -6.52
C THR A 80 0.98 -5.28 -6.16
N ASP A 81 2.12 -5.41 -5.48
CA ASP A 81 2.62 -6.71 -5.03
C ASP A 81 1.66 -7.37 -4.04
N VAL A 82 1.16 -6.60 -3.07
CA VAL A 82 0.17 -7.09 -2.08
C VAL A 82 -1.11 -7.56 -2.77
N ASN A 83 -1.63 -6.81 -3.74
CA ASN A 83 -2.81 -7.22 -4.50
C ASN A 83 -2.56 -8.52 -5.30
N ARG A 84 -1.39 -8.65 -5.92
CA ARG A 84 -1.01 -9.89 -6.63
C ARG A 84 -0.95 -11.10 -5.70
N LEU A 85 -0.43 -10.90 -4.48
CA LEU A 85 -0.42 -11.92 -3.44
C LEU A 85 -1.84 -12.32 -3.02
N ASN A 86 -2.74 -11.34 -2.78
CA ASN A 86 -4.13 -11.62 -2.43
C ASN A 86 -4.86 -12.42 -3.52
N MET A 87 -4.70 -12.06 -4.80
CA MET A 87 -5.31 -12.81 -5.91
C MET A 87 -4.82 -14.27 -5.96
N ARG A 88 -3.52 -14.50 -5.71
CA ARG A 88 -2.97 -15.86 -5.64
C ARG A 88 -3.53 -16.64 -4.46
N ILE A 89 -3.74 -15.99 -3.32
CA ILE A 89 -4.35 -16.61 -2.14
C ILE A 89 -5.78 -17.02 -2.48
N GLU A 90 -6.59 -16.13 -3.06
CA GLU A 90 -7.97 -16.45 -3.47
C GLU A 90 -8.02 -17.62 -4.46
N GLU A 91 -7.12 -17.65 -5.46
CA GLU A 91 -7.06 -18.75 -6.42
C GLU A 91 -6.69 -20.09 -5.75
N LEU A 92 -5.76 -20.06 -4.79
CA LEU A 92 -5.36 -21.25 -4.04
C LEU A 92 -6.48 -21.74 -3.10
N GLU A 93 -7.20 -20.82 -2.45
CA GLU A 93 -8.35 -21.12 -1.61
C GLU A 93 -9.49 -21.76 -2.43
N GLN A 94 -9.75 -21.26 -3.64
CA GLN A 94 -10.72 -21.86 -4.56
C GLN A 94 -10.31 -23.25 -5.00
N LYS A 95 -9.03 -23.47 -5.34
CA LYS A 95 -8.51 -24.78 -5.71
C LYS A 95 -8.61 -25.76 -4.54
N LEU A 96 -8.23 -25.35 -3.33
CA LEU A 96 -8.38 -26.18 -2.13
C LEU A 96 -9.84 -26.57 -1.90
N SER A 97 -10.75 -25.61 -1.97
CA SER A 97 -12.19 -25.86 -1.82
C SER A 97 -12.73 -26.83 -2.87
N ALA A 98 -12.26 -26.73 -4.13
CA ALA A 98 -12.64 -27.64 -5.20
C ALA A 98 -12.06 -29.06 -5.03
N LEU A 99 -10.83 -29.18 -4.50
CA LEU A 99 -10.22 -30.47 -4.17
C LEU A 99 -10.89 -31.12 -2.95
N GLU A 100 -11.27 -30.34 -1.94
CA GLU A 100 -12.02 -30.81 -0.77
C GLU A 100 -13.44 -31.25 -1.16
N ALA A 101 -14.11 -30.51 -2.05
CA ALA A 101 -15.42 -30.91 -2.60
C ALA A 101 -15.35 -32.15 -3.51
N SER A 102 -14.16 -32.46 -4.06
CA SER A 102 -13.92 -33.63 -4.92
C SER A 102 -13.37 -34.85 -4.16
N GLN A 103 -13.10 -34.73 -2.85
CA GLN A 103 -12.79 -35.88 -2.00
C GLN A 103 -14.09 -36.61 -1.65
N PRO A 104 -14.30 -37.86 -2.10
CA PRO A 104 -15.47 -38.63 -1.69
C PRO A 104 -15.39 -38.85 -0.18
N ALA A 105 -16.51 -38.60 0.50
CA ALA A 105 -16.73 -38.91 1.89
C ALA A 105 -16.10 -40.27 2.23
N LYS A 106 -15.14 -40.28 3.16
CA LYS A 106 -14.79 -41.50 3.89
C LYS A 106 -16.09 -41.98 4.52
N GLN A 107 -16.69 -43.00 3.92
CA GLN A 107 -17.90 -43.66 4.39
C GLN A 107 -17.63 -44.13 5.83
N PRO A 108 -18.43 -43.74 6.84
CA PRO A 108 -18.50 -44.49 8.06
C PRO A 108 -19.28 -45.76 7.73
N GLU A 109 -18.56 -46.84 7.46
CA GLU A 109 -19.14 -48.18 7.43
C GLU A 109 -19.83 -48.44 8.78
N THR A 110 -21.16 -48.57 8.75
CA THR A 110 -21.94 -49.32 9.74
C THR A 110 -22.77 -50.31 8.95
N PRO A 111 -22.96 -51.57 9.37
CA PRO A 111 -23.52 -51.92 10.69
C PRO A 111 -22.82 -53.17 11.32
N ILE A 112 -23.07 -53.56 12.57
CA ILE A 112 -24.13 -54.51 12.96
C ILE A 112 -24.34 -54.38 14.47
N LEU A 113 -25.61 -54.14 14.84
CA LEU A 113 -26.13 -54.29 16.19
C LEU A 113 -26.26 -55.78 16.57
N THR A 114 -26.06 -56.05 17.85
CA THR A 114 -26.60 -57.19 18.65
C THR A 114 -26.03 -58.59 18.41
N SER A 115 -25.24 -59.07 19.38
CA SER A 115 -25.66 -60.19 20.24
C SER A 115 -24.64 -60.37 21.39
N THR A 116 -24.99 -59.87 22.57
CA THR A 116 -24.48 -60.46 23.82
C THR A 116 -25.29 -61.72 24.08
N PRO A 117 -24.62 -62.84 24.37
CA PRO A 117 -24.87 -63.55 25.62
C PRO A 117 -23.52 -63.73 26.37
N GLU A 118 -23.39 -63.35 27.64
CA GLU A 118 -23.83 -64.10 28.84
C GLU A 118 -22.68 -65.01 29.36
N ILE A 119 -22.12 -64.61 30.53
CA ILE A 119 -21.40 -65.41 31.56
C ILE A 119 -19.95 -65.87 31.20
N GLU A 120 -18.88 -65.58 31.96
CA GLU A 120 -18.63 -66.03 33.34
C GLU A 120 -17.45 -65.25 34.00
N GLN A 121 -17.68 -64.68 35.20
CA GLN A 121 -16.67 -64.43 36.25
C GLN A 121 -16.57 -65.70 37.12
N PRO A 122 -15.58 -65.89 38.03
CA PRO A 122 -14.19 -65.41 38.17
C PRO A 122 -13.25 -66.66 38.41
N PRO A 123 -12.12 -66.69 39.18
CA PRO A 123 -11.99 -66.26 40.57
C PRO A 123 -10.76 -65.38 40.90
N LYS A 124 -10.91 -64.68 42.02
CA LYS A 124 -9.87 -64.01 42.80
C LYS A 124 -8.89 -65.03 43.39
N GLY A 125 -7.63 -64.63 43.52
CA GLY A 125 -6.65 -65.25 44.44
C GLY A 125 -5.60 -64.19 44.79
N ASN A 126 -5.79 -63.51 45.93
CA ASN A 126 -5.05 -63.68 47.20
C ASN A 126 -3.72 -62.91 47.17
N GLU A 127 -3.62 -61.73 47.80
CA GLU A 127 -3.36 -61.55 49.25
C GLU A 127 -2.31 -62.52 49.77
N ILE A 128 -1.04 -62.08 49.89
CA ILE A 128 -0.16 -62.44 51.01
C ILE A 128 0.90 -61.33 51.20
N GLU A 129 0.86 -60.73 52.40
CA GLU A 129 1.86 -59.98 53.19
C GLU A 129 2.70 -58.83 52.60
#